data_AF-A0A8C8DH08-F1
#
_entry.id   AF-A0A8C8DH08-F1
#
_cell.length_a   1.000
_cell.length_b   1.000
_cell.length_c   1.000
_cell.angle_alpha   90.00
_cell.angle_beta   90.00
_cell.angle_gamma   90.00
#
_symmetry.space_group_name_H-M   'P 1'
#
loop_
_entity.id
_entity.type
_entity.pdbx_description
1 polymer ?
#
loop_
_entity_poly.entity_id
_entity_poly.type
_entity_poly.pdbx_seq_one_letter_code
_entity_poly.pdbx_strand_id
1 'polypeptide(L)'
;WRGATPPFPSPITESSLEHSEENSTYSAELQTQGVDNHHSEEERLTEAEKNQRLQQQLLALSSDLAGARDDNKKTLNDVLHAENVRAGRDKYKTLRQIRMGNTKQRIDEFEAL
;
A
#
# COMPACT_ATOMS: atom_id res chain seq x y z
N TRP A 1 20.59 -65.80 28.52
CA TRP A 1 20.17 -65.67 27.11
C TRP A 1 20.77 -64.38 26.56
N ARG A 2 21.46 -64.49 25.42
CA ARG A 2 22.45 -63.53 24.91
C ARG A 2 21.81 -62.19 24.53
N GLY A 3 22.59 -61.11 24.70
CA GLY A 3 22.19 -59.74 24.39
C GLY A 3 22.09 -59.45 22.89
N ALA A 4 21.27 -58.45 22.57
CA ALA A 4 21.22 -57.79 21.28
C ALA A 4 21.74 -56.36 21.45
N THR A 5 22.86 -56.05 20.79
CA THR A 5 23.34 -54.67 20.58
C THR A 5 22.49 -54.00 19.50
N PRO A 6 22.08 -52.72 19.68
CA PRO A 6 21.39 -51.97 18.63
C PRO A 6 22.36 -51.64 17.47
N PRO A 7 21.85 -51.42 16.24
CA PRO A 7 22.69 -51.19 15.07
C PRO A 7 23.36 -49.81 15.14
N PHE A 8 24.61 -49.74 14.65
CA PHE A 8 25.36 -48.50 14.51
C PHE A 8 24.68 -47.55 13.50
N PRO A 9 24.70 -46.23 13.72
CA PRO A 9 24.24 -45.26 12.73
C PRO A 9 25.24 -45.17 11.57
N SER A 10 24.73 -45.23 10.34
CA SER A 10 25.51 -45.02 9.11
C SER A 10 26.19 -43.64 9.10
N PRO A 11 27.36 -43.50 8.47
CA PRO A 11 28.06 -42.23 8.40
C PRO A 11 27.30 -41.27 7.49
N ILE A 12 26.98 -40.09 8.02
CA ILE A 12 26.38 -38.98 7.29
C ILE A 12 27.40 -38.52 6.26
N THR A 13 27.15 -38.78 4.98
CA THR A 13 27.86 -38.12 3.88
C THR A 13 27.49 -36.65 3.89
N GLU A 14 28.42 -35.81 4.37
CA GLU A 14 28.44 -34.39 4.05
C GLU A 14 28.57 -34.20 2.54
N SER A 15 27.51 -33.74 1.89
CA SER A 15 27.59 -32.88 0.69
C SER A 15 26.18 -32.49 0.26
N SER A 16 25.60 -31.49 0.93
CA SER A 16 24.62 -30.54 0.36
C SER A 16 24.38 -29.44 1.40
N LEU A 17 25.40 -28.60 1.59
CA LEU A 17 25.32 -27.41 2.41
C LEU A 17 25.28 -26.18 1.50
N GLU A 18 24.21 -26.01 0.71
CA GLU A 18 23.97 -24.76 -0.04
C GLU A 18 22.47 -24.45 -0.13
N HIS A 19 21.90 -24.00 0.99
CA HIS A 19 21.16 -22.74 1.07
C HIS A 19 20.87 -22.49 2.55
N SER A 20 21.78 -21.81 3.23
CA SER A 20 21.51 -21.30 4.57
C SER A 20 20.41 -20.24 4.46
N GLU A 21 19.16 -20.61 4.71
CA GLU A 21 18.07 -19.67 5.02
C GLU A 21 18.24 -19.06 6.43
N GLU A 22 19.46 -18.72 6.83
CA GLU A 22 19.71 -17.93 8.04
C GLU A 22 19.50 -16.43 7.75
N ASN A 23 18.30 -16.07 7.29
CA ASN A 23 17.82 -14.69 7.36
C ASN A 23 16.28 -14.57 7.40
N SER A 24 15.59 -15.45 8.12
CA SER A 24 14.13 -15.34 8.24
C SER A 24 13.60 -15.79 9.61
N THR A 25 14.18 -15.30 10.69
CA THR A 25 13.57 -15.44 12.03
C THR A 25 12.35 -14.51 12.22
N TYR A 26 12.05 -13.64 11.25
CA TYR A 26 10.95 -12.68 11.30
C TYR A 26 10.25 -12.49 9.94
N SER A 27 9.93 -13.56 9.22
CA SER A 27 9.07 -13.48 8.02
C SER A 27 7.97 -14.53 8.05
N ALA A 28 6.84 -14.21 7.43
CA ALA A 28 5.65 -15.05 7.38
C ALA A 28 4.94 -14.89 6.03
N GLU A 29 4.44 -16.00 5.50
CA GLU A 29 3.55 -16.02 4.34
C GLU A 29 2.17 -15.45 4.70
N LEU A 30 1.61 -14.63 3.80
CA LEU A 30 0.24 -14.12 3.94
C LEU A 30 -0.76 -15.19 3.50
N GLN A 31 -1.70 -15.55 4.37
CA GLN A 31 -2.79 -16.45 4.01
C GLN A 31 -3.70 -15.78 2.96
N THR A 32 -3.83 -16.39 1.78
CA THR A 32 -4.59 -15.86 0.65
C THR A 32 -6.06 -16.35 0.60
N GLN A 33 -6.43 -17.28 1.49
CA GLN A 33 -7.77 -17.86 1.50
C GLN A 33 -8.83 -16.81 1.90
N GLY A 34 -9.80 -16.58 1.01
CA GLY A 34 -10.92 -15.65 1.25
C GLY A 34 -10.65 -14.18 0.91
N VAL A 35 -9.47 -13.85 0.37
CA VAL A 35 -9.18 -12.50 -0.13
C VAL A 35 -9.63 -12.41 -1.59
N ASP A 36 -10.86 -11.95 -1.80
CA ASP A 36 -11.35 -11.67 -3.16
C ASP A 36 -10.69 -10.37 -3.68
N ASN A 37 -9.96 -10.47 -4.79
CA ASN A 37 -9.26 -9.36 -5.46
C ASN A 37 -10.25 -8.45 -6.20
N HIS A 38 -11.33 -8.03 -5.54
CA HIS A 38 -12.40 -7.30 -6.19
C HIS A 38 -12.04 -5.85 -6.54
N HIS A 39 -10.86 -5.35 -6.11
CA HIS A 39 -10.39 -3.97 -6.33
C HIS A 39 -11.48 -2.91 -6.09
N SER A 40 -12.38 -3.18 -5.13
CA SER A 40 -13.57 -2.38 -4.84
C SER A 40 -13.26 -0.92 -4.57
N GLU A 41 -12.03 -0.62 -4.12
CA GLU A 41 -11.56 0.74 -3.90
C GLU A 41 -11.52 1.60 -5.15
N GLU A 42 -11.38 0.98 -6.31
CA GLU A 42 -11.24 1.69 -7.58
C GLU A 42 -12.57 2.33 -8.02
N GLU A 43 -13.71 1.80 -7.57
CA GLU A 43 -15.04 2.33 -7.86
C GLU A 43 -15.55 3.33 -6.81
N ARG A 44 -14.80 3.52 -5.72
CA ARG A 44 -15.21 4.42 -4.64
C ARG A 44 -15.14 5.88 -5.08
N LEU A 45 -16.16 6.63 -4.70
CA LEU A 45 -16.21 8.08 -4.84
C LEU A 45 -16.08 8.75 -3.47
N THR A 46 -15.60 10.00 -3.46
CA THR A 46 -15.55 10.77 -2.21
C THR A 46 -16.96 11.14 -1.73
N GLU A 47 -17.13 11.33 -0.43
CA GLU A 47 -18.41 11.80 0.11
C GLU A 47 -18.82 13.14 -0.51
N ALA A 48 -17.85 14.04 -0.69
CA ALA A 48 -18.07 15.34 -1.34
C ALA A 48 -18.52 15.22 -2.80
N GLU A 49 -18.18 14.13 -3.49
CA GLU A 49 -18.57 13.90 -4.89
C GLU A 49 -19.98 13.32 -5.00
N LYS A 50 -20.37 12.39 -4.12
CA LYS A 50 -21.71 11.80 -4.15
C LYS A 50 -22.77 12.63 -3.40
N ASN A 51 -22.37 13.53 -2.50
CA ASN A 51 -23.27 14.32 -1.67
C ASN A 51 -23.24 15.80 -2.08
N GLN A 52 -24.22 16.20 -2.89
CA GLN A 52 -24.34 17.55 -3.41
C GLN A 52 -24.43 18.61 -2.29
N ARG A 53 -25.13 18.31 -1.19
CA ARG A 53 -25.24 19.24 -0.06
C ARG A 53 -23.88 19.47 0.59
N LEU A 54 -23.11 18.40 0.82
CA LEU A 54 -21.77 18.52 1.37
C LEU A 54 -20.85 19.33 0.45
N GLN A 55 -20.91 19.06 -0.87
CA GLN A 55 -20.13 19.81 -1.85
C GLN A 55 -20.43 21.32 -1.79
N GLN A 56 -21.71 21.69 -1.76
CA GLN A 56 -22.12 23.10 -1.65
C GLN A 56 -21.66 23.74 -0.35
N GLN A 57 -21.75 23.01 0.77
CA GLN A 57 -21.27 23.50 2.08
C GLN A 57 -19.76 23.75 2.08
N LEU A 58 -18.97 22.85 1.47
CA LEU A 58 -17.53 23.04 1.34
C LEU A 58 -17.18 24.23 0.45
N LEU A 59 -17.90 24.45 -0.66
CA LEU A 59 -17.70 25.60 -1.53
C LEU A 59 -18.03 26.92 -0.83
N ALA A 60 -19.16 26.96 -0.11
CA ALA A 60 -19.58 28.13 0.65
C ALA A 60 -18.53 28.48 1.73
N LEU A 61 -18.14 27.51 2.56
CA LEU A 61 -17.12 27.71 3.59
C LEU A 61 -15.77 28.14 3.02
N SER A 62 -15.38 27.59 1.86
CA SER A 62 -14.13 27.98 1.19
C SER A 62 -14.18 29.44 0.72
N SER A 63 -15.33 29.91 0.24
CA SER A 63 -15.53 31.31 -0.14
C SER A 63 -15.48 32.23 1.08
N ASP A 64 -16.15 31.86 2.18
CA ASP A 64 -16.19 32.66 3.40
C ASP A 64 -14.81 32.81 4.04
N LEU A 65 -14.01 31.73 4.06
CA LEU A 65 -12.66 31.74 4.62
C LEU A 65 -11.64 32.45 3.72
N ALA A 66 -11.90 32.60 2.43
CA ALA A 66 -10.94 33.19 1.48
C ALA A 66 -10.56 34.63 1.86
N GLY A 67 -11.52 35.42 2.37
CA GLY A 67 -11.27 36.81 2.80
C GLY A 67 -10.50 36.93 4.12
N ALA A 68 -10.50 35.89 4.95
CA ALA A 68 -9.82 35.87 6.25
C ALA A 68 -8.45 35.17 6.20
N ARG A 69 -8.09 34.54 5.08
CA ARG A 69 -6.87 33.74 4.95
C ARG A 69 -5.64 34.63 4.79
N ASP A 70 -4.63 34.40 5.64
CA ASP A 70 -3.30 35.01 5.51
C ASP A 70 -2.43 34.16 4.56
N ASP A 71 -2.13 34.69 3.38
CA ASP A 71 -1.36 33.97 2.36
C ASP A 71 0.10 33.71 2.76
N ASN A 72 0.66 34.45 3.72
CA ASN A 72 2.02 34.22 4.24
C ASN A 72 2.10 33.05 5.22
N LYS A 73 0.96 32.52 5.67
CA LYS A 73 0.89 31.41 6.64
C LYS A 73 0.53 30.07 5.99
N LYS A 74 0.62 29.97 4.66
CA LYS A 74 0.41 28.71 3.94
C LYS A 74 1.50 27.70 4.29
N THR A 75 1.08 26.50 4.68
CA THR A 75 1.97 25.37 4.84
C THR A 75 2.23 24.70 3.48
N LEU A 76 3.25 23.85 3.40
CA LEU A 76 3.51 23.04 2.21
C LEU A 76 2.31 22.15 1.85
N ASN A 77 1.63 21.59 2.86
CA ASN A 77 0.47 20.73 2.66
C ASN A 77 -0.72 21.51 2.07
N ASP A 78 -0.89 22.79 2.41
CA ASP A 78 -1.93 23.64 1.82
C ASP A 78 -1.69 23.86 0.33
N VAL A 79 -0.43 24.09 -0.05
CA VAL A 79 -0.03 24.24 -1.46
C VAL A 79 -0.26 22.95 -2.24
N LEU A 80 0.18 21.81 -1.70
CA LEU A 80 -0.03 20.50 -2.31
C LEU A 80 -1.52 20.16 -2.45
N HIS A 81 -2.32 20.45 -1.43
CA HIS A 81 -3.76 20.23 -1.47
C HIS A 81 -4.42 21.11 -2.54
N ALA A 82 -4.08 22.39 -2.61
CA ALA A 82 -4.60 23.30 -3.63
C ALA A 82 -4.25 22.83 -5.05
N GLU A 83 -3.05 22.32 -5.26
CA GLU A 83 -2.65 21.73 -6.54
C GLU A 83 -3.43 20.45 -6.86
N ASN A 84 -3.62 19.56 -5.89
CA ASN A 84 -4.41 18.35 -6.08
C ASN A 84 -5.86 18.67 -6.45
N VAL A 85 -6.49 19.62 -5.75
CA VAL A 85 -7.85 20.08 -6.07
C VAL A 85 -7.89 20.72 -7.46
N ARG A 86 -6.93 21.58 -7.81
CA ARG A 86 -6.81 22.22 -9.14
C ARG A 86 -6.65 21.19 -10.26
N ALA A 87 -5.93 20.10 -10.02
CA ALA A 87 -5.75 18.99 -10.95
C ALA A 87 -6.92 17.99 -10.94
N GLY A 88 -7.97 18.21 -10.14
CA GLY A 88 -9.10 17.30 -10.03
C GLY A 88 -8.76 15.95 -9.37
N ARG A 89 -7.65 15.88 -8.61
CA ARG A 89 -7.23 14.67 -7.90
C ARG A 89 -7.98 14.55 -6.59
N ASP A 90 -8.55 13.37 -6.39
CA ASP A 90 -9.04 12.93 -5.09
C ASP A 90 -8.36 11.64 -4.65
N LYS A 91 -8.66 11.20 -3.42
CA LYS A 91 -8.04 10.02 -2.81
C LYS A 91 -8.23 8.75 -3.65
N TYR A 92 -9.44 8.50 -4.15
CA TYR A 92 -9.75 7.25 -4.85
C TYR A 92 -9.31 7.29 -6.32
N LYS A 93 -9.44 8.45 -6.99
CA LYS A 93 -8.85 8.66 -8.33
C LYS A 93 -7.34 8.45 -8.32
N THR A 94 -6.65 8.97 -7.30
CA THR A 94 -5.20 8.80 -7.14
C THR A 94 -4.84 7.33 -6.86
N LEU A 95 -5.56 6.65 -5.95
CA LEU A 95 -5.33 5.23 -5.67
C LEU A 95 -5.51 4.35 -6.92
N ARG A 96 -6.57 4.59 -7.70
CA ARG A 96 -6.80 3.89 -8.97
C ARG A 96 -5.63 4.13 -9.92
N GLN A 97 -5.20 5.38 -10.10
CA GLN A 97 -4.13 5.74 -11.03
C GLN A 97 -2.79 5.08 -10.67
N ILE A 98 -2.35 5.13 -9.40
CA ILE A 98 -1.04 4.56 -9.01
C ILE A 98 -1.02 3.03 -8.97
N ARG A 99 -2.20 2.39 -9.02
CA ARG A 99 -2.35 0.93 -9.07
C ARG A 99 -2.49 0.40 -10.49
N MET A 100 -2.57 1.27 -11.49
CA MET A 100 -2.58 0.86 -12.90
C MET A 100 -1.29 0.14 -13.28
N GLY A 101 -1.40 -0.76 -14.25
CA GLY A 101 -0.27 -1.58 -14.69
C GLY A 101 -0.08 -2.84 -13.83
N ASN A 102 0.76 -3.75 -14.32
CA ASN A 102 1.04 -4.99 -13.61
C ASN A 102 2.03 -4.74 -12.44
N THR A 103 2.15 -5.72 -11.55
CA THR A 103 3.05 -5.64 -10.39
C THR A 103 4.51 -5.36 -10.78
N LYS A 104 4.99 -5.96 -11.88
CA LYS A 104 6.37 -5.77 -12.33
C LYS A 104 6.62 -4.31 -12.71
N GLN A 105 5.75 -3.72 -13.52
CA GLN A 105 5.88 -2.32 -13.96
C GLN A 105 5.90 -1.37 -12.76
N ARG A 106 5.01 -1.56 -11.79
CA ARG A 106 4.96 -0.70 -10.58
C ARG A 106 6.22 -0.85 -9.72
N ILE A 107 6.84 -2.02 -9.69
CA ILE A 107 8.14 -2.24 -9.03
C ILE A 107 9.25 -1.56 -9.83
N ASP A 108 9.29 -1.75 -11.15
CA ASP A 108 10.31 -1.13 -12.02
C ASP A 108 10.25 0.41 -11.93
N GLU A 109 9.06 1.01 -11.89
CA GLU A 109 8.87 2.45 -11.67
C GLU A 109 9.38 2.90 -10.29
N PHE A 110 9.14 2.11 -9.24
CA PHE A 110 9.61 2.40 -7.89
C PHE A 110 11.14 2.37 -7.79
N GLU A 111 11.80 1.39 -8.38
CA GLU A 111 13.27 1.26 -8.38
C GLU A 111 13.98 2.35 -9.23
N ALA A 112 13.23 3.06 -10.08
CA ALA A 112 13.74 4.13 -10.92
C ALA A 112 13.62 5.55 -10.31
N LEU A 113 12.98 5.69 -9.14
CA LEU A 113 12.80 6.95 -8.40
C LEU A 113 13.98 7.25 -7.46
#